data_AF-A0A380YLJ9-F1
#
_entry.id   AF-A0A380YLJ9-F1
#
_cell.length_a   1.000
_cell.length_b   1.000
_cell.length_c   1.000
_cell.angle_alpha   90.00
_cell.angle_beta   90.00
_cell.angle_gamma   90.00
#
_symmetry.space_group_name_H-M   'P 1'
#
loop_
_entity.id
_entity.type
_entity.pdbx_description
1 polymer ?
#
loop_
_entity_poly.entity_id
_entity_poly.type
_entity_poly.pdbx_seq_one_letter_code
_entity_poly.pdbx_strand_id
1 'polypeptide(L)'
;MKKSISFHLLPVLVMLLCLSSCSETTKKTEYTHSIPSNVTEMASLDVKSIVSKAGLNDAASKATLQELLGALFENKNAALKEEAETLLQDPAESGIDWSAPVYLFKAPTLHSTAIALKIADLKKFEAMLELFAQEQLCTVPVKVQGYHSVEIKDAGVLIAYNDGTLLGVYGGSSEQLQKLQPAITALMQQPADKSIHANKHFTSMLQQKGDIRLLATPDALPMDVRGVLNWPHGTQLLGYVLFENGRIYATLQSADFKGDTKEDNQPFHPKNSRELQQAMLSMMHGRPFNISLTSDELLTLSNLRVLMEYASDEPEIKNLYQMIMKIEELNLRGDKNRTNFTIVLNEKKENALKQLVDFAKLFAGSNP
;
A
#
# COMPACT_ATOMS: atom_id res chain seq x y z
N MET A 1 -72.18 17.65 -2.80
CA MET A 1 -70.94 18.31 -3.29
C MET A 1 -69.75 17.66 -2.58
N LYS A 2 -69.20 16.58 -3.16
CA LYS A 2 -68.01 15.86 -2.68
C LYS A 2 -66.83 16.20 -3.60
N LYS A 3 -66.22 17.37 -3.43
CA LYS A 3 -64.94 17.69 -4.08
C LYS A 3 -64.14 18.59 -3.14
N SER A 4 -62.84 18.32 -3.04
CA SER A 4 -61.81 19.13 -2.37
C SER A 4 -61.37 18.78 -0.94
N ILE A 5 -61.47 17.53 -0.50
CA ILE A 5 -60.62 17.04 0.61
C ILE A 5 -59.53 16.08 0.07
N SER A 6 -59.83 15.32 -0.99
CA SER A 6 -58.89 14.35 -1.60
C SER A 6 -57.62 14.99 -2.20
N PHE A 7 -57.71 16.21 -2.75
CA PHE A 7 -56.57 16.86 -3.44
C PHE A 7 -55.54 17.49 -2.49
N HIS A 8 -55.92 17.81 -1.25
CA HIS A 8 -55.02 18.46 -0.27
C HIS A 8 -54.28 17.42 0.60
N LEU A 9 -54.79 16.19 0.65
CA LEU A 9 -54.15 15.06 1.31
C LEU A 9 -53.19 14.30 0.40
N LEU A 10 -53.29 14.46 -0.93
CA LEU A 10 -52.42 13.78 -1.88
C LEU A 10 -50.93 14.17 -1.73
N PRO A 11 -50.53 15.44 -1.54
CA PRO A 11 -49.14 15.81 -1.34
C PRO A 11 -48.60 15.31 0.01
N VAL A 12 -49.45 15.27 1.03
CA VAL A 12 -49.11 14.76 2.38
C VAL A 12 -48.95 13.24 2.35
N LEU A 13 -49.80 12.54 1.61
CA LEU A 13 -49.71 11.09 1.40
C LEU A 13 -48.49 10.72 0.54
N VAL A 14 -48.17 11.51 -0.50
CA VAL A 14 -46.95 11.35 -1.31
C VAL A 14 -45.71 11.65 -0.46
N MET A 15 -45.73 12.67 0.40
CA MET A 15 -44.62 12.98 1.30
C MET A 15 -44.46 11.91 2.39
N LEU A 16 -45.55 11.34 2.93
CA LEU A 16 -45.53 10.18 3.84
C LEU A 16 -45.08 8.89 3.16
N LEU A 17 -45.43 8.69 1.87
CA LEU A 17 -44.93 7.58 1.05
C LEU A 17 -43.45 7.76 0.69
N CYS A 18 -42.96 8.99 0.51
CA CYS A 18 -41.54 9.30 0.34
C CYS A 18 -40.74 9.20 1.64
N LEU A 19 -41.35 9.44 2.81
CA LEU A 19 -40.73 9.27 4.13
C LEU A 19 -40.77 7.81 4.64
N SER A 20 -41.75 7.00 4.19
CA SER A 20 -41.78 5.54 4.42
C SER A 20 -41.03 4.77 3.33
N SER A 21 -40.86 5.37 2.15
CA SER A 21 -39.78 5.11 1.21
C SER A 21 -38.54 5.92 1.60
N CYS A 22 -38.15 5.87 2.87
CA CYS A 22 -36.76 5.49 3.08
C CYS A 22 -36.60 4.13 2.38
N SER A 23 -36.26 4.14 1.08
CA SER A 23 -35.19 3.25 0.67
C SER A 23 -34.20 3.40 1.79
N GLU A 24 -33.86 2.32 2.51
CA GLU A 24 -32.69 2.35 3.36
C GLU A 24 -31.68 3.17 2.57
N THR A 25 -31.29 4.33 3.09
CA THR A 25 -30.09 4.98 2.58
C THR A 25 -29.06 3.98 3.04
N THR A 26 -28.91 2.91 2.26
CA THR A 26 -28.22 1.69 2.65
C THR A 26 -26.88 2.22 3.03
N LYS A 27 -26.61 2.26 4.34
CA LYS A 27 -25.40 2.91 4.81
C LYS A 27 -24.30 2.18 4.06
N LYS A 28 -23.56 2.92 3.23
CA LYS A 28 -22.47 2.34 2.46
C LYS A 28 -21.65 1.50 3.42
N THR A 29 -21.35 0.29 2.99
CA THR A 29 -20.53 -0.61 3.78
C THR A 29 -19.22 0.10 4.09
N GLU A 30 -18.83 0.08 5.36
CA GLU A 30 -17.55 0.63 5.76
C GLU A 30 -16.48 -0.38 5.37
N TYR A 31 -15.71 -0.07 4.32
CA TYR A 31 -14.76 -0.99 3.71
C TYR A 31 -13.71 -1.55 4.68
N THR A 32 -13.36 -0.80 5.73
CA THR A 32 -12.47 -1.28 6.78
C THR A 32 -13.07 -2.44 7.58
N HIS A 33 -14.39 -2.65 7.53
CA HIS A 33 -15.02 -3.83 8.07
C HIS A 33 -14.55 -5.10 7.38
N SER A 34 -14.11 -5.07 6.12
CA SER A 34 -13.59 -6.26 5.41
C SER A 34 -12.23 -6.76 5.90
N ILE A 35 -11.59 -6.02 6.80
CA ILE A 35 -10.28 -6.33 7.34
C ILE A 35 -10.46 -6.91 8.74
N PRO A 36 -9.96 -8.12 9.05
CA PRO A 36 -10.16 -8.73 10.37
C PRO A 36 -9.27 -8.10 11.44
N SER A 37 -9.66 -8.20 12.71
CA SER A 37 -8.88 -7.66 13.85
C SER A 37 -7.50 -8.30 14.06
N ASN A 38 -7.32 -9.55 13.62
CA ASN A 38 -6.14 -10.37 13.87
C ASN A 38 -5.15 -10.39 12.69
N VAL A 39 -5.04 -9.30 11.94
CA VAL A 39 -4.01 -9.15 10.90
C VAL A 39 -2.61 -9.42 11.46
N THR A 40 -1.80 -10.14 10.69
CA THR A 40 -0.37 -10.37 10.99
C THR A 40 0.51 -9.29 10.38
N GLU A 41 0.01 -8.64 9.33
CA GLU A 41 0.65 -7.59 8.56
C GLU A 41 -0.44 -6.70 7.95
N MET A 42 -0.27 -5.39 8.07
CA MET A 42 -1.15 -4.39 7.48
C MET A 42 -0.33 -3.14 7.13
N ALA A 43 -0.55 -2.63 5.91
CA ALA A 43 -0.09 -1.34 5.46
C ALA A 43 -1.29 -0.48 5.05
N SER A 44 -1.32 0.75 5.53
CA SER A 44 -2.21 1.82 5.07
C SER A 44 -1.42 2.73 4.13
N LEU A 45 -1.92 2.92 2.92
CA LEU A 45 -1.26 3.70 1.87
C LEU A 45 -2.05 4.98 1.59
N ASP A 46 -1.37 6.13 1.67
CA ASP A 46 -1.87 7.40 1.14
C ASP A 46 -1.51 7.50 -0.35
N VAL A 47 -2.33 6.87 -1.19
CA VAL A 47 -2.07 6.76 -2.63
C VAL A 47 -1.93 8.14 -3.29
N LYS A 48 -2.75 9.11 -2.87
CA LYS A 48 -2.69 10.47 -3.39
C LYS A 48 -1.35 11.13 -3.07
N SER A 49 -0.89 11.04 -1.81
CA SER A 49 0.43 11.55 -1.42
C SER A 49 1.54 10.84 -2.19
N ILE A 50 1.50 9.50 -2.26
CA ILE A 50 2.49 8.67 -2.96
C ILE A 50 2.59 9.07 -4.44
N VAL A 51 1.47 9.13 -5.17
CA VAL A 51 1.44 9.50 -6.60
C VAL A 51 2.02 10.90 -6.82
N SER A 52 1.65 11.87 -5.98
CA SER A 52 2.17 13.23 -6.08
C SER A 52 3.67 13.31 -5.77
N LYS A 53 4.13 12.63 -4.72
CA LYS A 53 5.53 12.64 -4.28
C LYS A 53 6.45 11.85 -5.21
N ALA A 54 5.90 10.84 -5.87
CA ALA A 54 6.57 10.07 -6.92
C ALA A 54 6.70 10.82 -8.25
N GLY A 55 5.99 11.95 -8.42
CA GLY A 55 5.94 12.69 -9.68
C GLY A 55 5.13 11.98 -10.77
N LEU A 56 4.28 11.00 -10.42
CA LEU A 56 3.52 10.22 -11.40
C LEU A 56 2.37 11.00 -12.06
N ASN A 57 2.06 12.19 -11.53
CA ASN A 57 1.05 13.09 -12.08
C ASN A 57 1.63 14.16 -13.02
N ASP A 58 2.95 14.20 -13.23
CA ASP A 58 3.58 15.12 -14.16
C ASP A 58 3.31 14.74 -15.63
N ALA A 59 3.50 15.70 -16.54
CA ALA A 59 3.17 15.50 -17.96
C ALA A 59 4.01 14.38 -18.60
N ALA A 60 5.27 14.25 -18.22
CA ALA A 60 6.17 13.22 -18.76
C ALA A 60 5.74 11.82 -18.32
N SER A 61 5.46 11.61 -17.03
CA SER A 61 5.00 10.33 -16.48
C SER A 61 3.62 9.98 -17.02
N LYS A 62 2.72 10.95 -17.20
CA LYS A 62 1.44 10.71 -17.87
C LYS A 62 1.63 10.25 -19.31
N ALA A 63 2.54 10.86 -20.08
CA ALA A 63 2.83 10.42 -21.44
C ALA A 63 3.40 8.98 -21.48
N THR A 64 4.33 8.65 -20.58
CA THR A 64 4.85 7.28 -20.45
C THR A 64 3.76 6.27 -20.08
N LEU A 65 2.84 6.63 -19.18
CA LEU A 65 1.71 5.78 -18.83
C LEU A 65 0.73 5.61 -20.02
N GLN A 66 0.50 6.65 -20.82
CA GLN A 66 -0.30 6.55 -22.04
C GLN A 66 0.31 5.59 -23.05
N GLU A 67 1.62 5.68 -23.27
CA GLU A 67 2.34 4.78 -24.17
C GLU A 67 2.25 3.33 -23.70
N LEU A 68 2.46 3.09 -22.40
CA LEU A 68 2.33 1.76 -21.80
C LEU A 68 0.91 1.20 -21.93
N LEU A 69 -0.11 2.02 -21.64
CA LEU A 69 -1.52 1.61 -21.80
C LEU A 69 -1.86 1.35 -23.27
N GLY A 70 -1.35 2.17 -24.19
CA GLY A 70 -1.49 1.98 -25.63
C GLY A 70 -0.93 0.64 -26.09
N ALA A 71 0.26 0.27 -25.61
CA ALA A 71 0.88 -1.02 -25.89
C ALA A 71 0.10 -2.20 -25.26
N LEU A 72 -0.32 -2.06 -23.99
CA LEU A 72 -1.09 -3.10 -23.28
C LEU A 72 -2.46 -3.36 -23.93
N PHE A 73 -3.09 -2.32 -24.45
CA PHE A 73 -4.44 -2.39 -25.02
C PHE A 73 -4.47 -2.31 -26.55
N GLU A 74 -3.32 -2.44 -27.23
CA GLU A 74 -3.21 -2.27 -28.69
C GLU A 74 -4.28 -3.07 -29.46
N ASN A 75 -4.49 -4.32 -29.05
CA ASN A 75 -5.44 -5.27 -29.66
C ASN A 75 -6.82 -5.32 -28.99
N LYS A 76 -7.12 -4.37 -28.09
CA LYS A 76 -8.39 -4.30 -27.37
C LYS A 76 -9.36 -3.31 -28.04
N ASN A 77 -10.63 -3.41 -27.68
CA ASN A 77 -11.68 -2.57 -28.27
C ASN A 77 -11.49 -1.06 -27.97
N ALA A 78 -12.11 -0.22 -28.79
CA ALA A 78 -11.99 1.24 -28.67
C ALA A 78 -12.54 1.77 -27.33
N ALA A 79 -13.61 1.18 -26.81
CA ALA A 79 -14.21 1.58 -25.54
C ALA A 79 -13.25 1.38 -24.36
N LEU A 80 -12.48 0.29 -24.34
CA LEU A 80 -11.47 0.04 -23.30
C LEU A 80 -10.32 1.05 -23.37
N LYS A 81 -9.90 1.43 -24.58
CA LYS A 81 -8.88 2.45 -24.77
C LYS A 81 -9.37 3.82 -24.28
N GLU A 82 -10.60 4.19 -24.61
CA GLU A 82 -11.25 5.42 -24.15
C GLU A 82 -11.43 5.44 -22.63
N GLU A 83 -11.85 4.31 -22.04
CA GLU A 83 -11.95 4.16 -20.58
C GLU A 83 -10.57 4.32 -19.92
N ALA A 84 -9.52 3.71 -20.47
CA ALA A 84 -8.17 3.85 -19.93
C ALA A 84 -7.66 5.31 -19.98
N GLU A 85 -7.94 6.03 -21.06
CA GLU A 85 -7.63 7.46 -21.18
C GLU A 85 -8.42 8.30 -20.16
N THR A 86 -9.71 8.00 -19.99
CA THR A 86 -10.59 8.65 -19.02
C THR A 86 -10.05 8.48 -17.60
N LEU A 87 -9.70 7.25 -17.21
CA LEU A 87 -9.14 6.93 -15.90
C LEU A 87 -7.78 7.59 -15.65
N LEU A 88 -6.95 7.76 -16.69
CA LEU A 88 -5.68 8.46 -16.56
C LEU A 88 -5.86 9.98 -16.32
N GLN A 89 -6.90 10.57 -16.91
CA GLN A 89 -7.23 11.97 -16.71
C GLN A 89 -7.91 12.21 -15.36
N ASP A 90 -8.89 11.38 -15.02
CA ASP A 90 -9.62 11.42 -13.76
C ASP A 90 -9.79 10.02 -13.16
N PRO A 91 -8.88 9.61 -12.26
CA PRO A 91 -8.96 8.32 -11.59
C PRO A 91 -10.25 8.11 -10.79
N ALA A 92 -10.98 9.17 -10.42
CA ALA A 92 -12.26 9.05 -9.71
C ALA A 92 -13.36 8.43 -10.60
N GLU A 93 -13.20 8.45 -11.92
CA GLU A 93 -14.11 7.77 -12.86
C GLU A 93 -14.11 6.25 -12.69
N SER A 94 -13.09 5.67 -12.05
CA SER A 94 -13.11 4.25 -11.64
C SER A 94 -14.19 3.92 -10.60
N GLY A 95 -14.80 4.93 -9.98
CA GLY A 95 -15.71 4.75 -8.83
C GLY A 95 -15.00 4.46 -7.50
N ILE A 96 -13.66 4.43 -7.46
CA ILE A 96 -12.87 4.24 -6.24
C ILE A 96 -12.59 5.59 -5.56
N ASP A 97 -12.70 5.62 -4.23
CA ASP A 97 -12.30 6.77 -3.40
C ASP A 97 -10.78 6.76 -3.17
N TRP A 98 -10.00 7.26 -4.13
CA TRP A 98 -8.53 7.35 -4.01
C TRP A 98 -8.04 8.35 -2.94
N SER A 99 -8.96 9.11 -2.33
CA SER A 99 -8.63 9.97 -1.19
C SER A 99 -8.68 9.21 0.15
N ALA A 100 -9.37 8.07 0.18
CA ALA A 100 -9.35 7.17 1.32
C ALA A 100 -8.08 6.32 1.34
N PRO A 101 -7.58 5.92 2.52
CA PRO A 101 -6.44 5.01 2.60
C PRO A 101 -6.74 3.67 1.93
N VAL A 102 -5.78 3.18 1.16
CA VAL A 102 -5.78 1.80 0.63
C VAL A 102 -5.07 0.90 1.63
N TYR A 103 -5.70 -0.21 2.00
CA TYR A 103 -5.13 -1.15 2.96
C TYR A 103 -4.64 -2.41 2.28
N LEU A 104 -3.36 -2.73 2.41
CA LEU A 104 -2.79 -4.03 2.08
C LEU A 104 -2.64 -4.82 3.38
N PHE A 105 -3.07 -6.08 3.41
CA PHE A 105 -2.99 -6.87 4.65
C PHE A 105 -2.84 -8.37 4.40
N LYS A 106 -2.36 -9.06 5.44
CA LYS A 106 -2.43 -10.52 5.59
C LYS A 106 -3.11 -10.84 6.91
N ALA A 107 -3.93 -11.88 6.86
CA ALA A 107 -4.61 -12.41 8.03
C ALA A 107 -4.52 -13.94 8.05
N PRO A 108 -4.51 -14.56 9.25
CA PRO A 108 -4.50 -16.01 9.38
C PRO A 108 -5.67 -16.69 8.65
N THR A 109 -6.80 -16.00 8.50
CA THR A 109 -8.00 -16.53 7.82
C THR A 109 -7.86 -16.64 6.31
N LEU A 110 -6.98 -15.84 5.69
CA LEU A 110 -6.78 -15.83 4.23
C LEU A 110 -5.54 -16.60 3.80
N HIS A 111 -4.52 -16.70 4.67
CA HIS A 111 -3.19 -17.22 4.30
C HIS A 111 -2.61 -16.61 3.02
N SER A 112 -3.06 -15.41 2.65
CA SER A 112 -2.69 -14.70 1.45
C SER A 112 -2.78 -13.19 1.63
N THR A 113 -2.17 -12.45 0.71
CA THR A 113 -2.23 -11.00 0.64
C THR A 113 -3.58 -10.55 0.09
N ALA A 114 -4.19 -9.60 0.76
CA ALA A 114 -5.42 -8.95 0.34
C ALA A 114 -5.28 -7.43 0.35
N ILE A 115 -6.13 -6.77 -0.43
CA ILE A 115 -6.21 -5.32 -0.53
C ILE A 115 -7.66 -4.88 -0.32
N ALA A 116 -7.88 -3.88 0.52
CA ALA A 116 -9.19 -3.28 0.75
C ALA A 116 -9.19 -1.81 0.30
N LEU A 117 -10.15 -1.46 -0.55
CA LEU A 117 -10.37 -0.12 -1.07
C LEU A 117 -11.83 0.28 -0.86
N LYS A 118 -12.06 1.58 -0.83
CA LYS A 118 -13.38 2.16 -0.67
C LYS A 118 -13.99 2.47 -2.05
N ILE A 119 -15.21 2.00 -2.27
CA ILE A 119 -15.99 2.35 -3.46
C ILE A 119 -16.81 3.61 -3.16
N ALA A 120 -16.54 4.68 -3.91
CA ALA A 120 -17.31 5.92 -3.90
C ALA A 120 -18.56 5.83 -4.78
N ASP A 121 -18.48 5.17 -5.93
CA ASP A 121 -19.58 5.02 -6.87
C ASP A 121 -19.60 3.60 -7.45
N LEU A 122 -20.54 2.78 -6.95
CA LEU A 122 -20.68 1.40 -7.38
C LEU A 122 -21.03 1.28 -8.87
N LYS A 123 -21.81 2.20 -9.42
CA LYS A 123 -22.24 2.12 -10.82
C LYS A 123 -21.08 2.35 -11.78
N LYS A 124 -20.23 3.34 -11.48
CA LYS A 124 -19.00 3.58 -12.24
C LYS A 124 -18.06 2.37 -12.18
N PHE A 125 -17.88 1.83 -10.98
CA PHE A 125 -17.05 0.64 -10.78
C PHE A 125 -17.58 -0.59 -11.55
N GLU A 126 -18.88 -0.83 -11.52
CA GLU A 126 -19.52 -1.92 -12.27
C GLU A 126 -19.43 -1.73 -13.78
N ALA A 127 -19.62 -0.51 -14.30
CA ALA A 127 -19.48 -0.22 -15.72
C ALA A 127 -18.06 -0.51 -16.25
N MET A 128 -17.03 -0.12 -15.48
CA MET A 128 -15.64 -0.45 -15.79
C MET A 128 -15.41 -1.97 -15.80
N LEU A 129 -15.92 -2.70 -14.80
CA LEU A 129 -15.78 -4.16 -14.75
C LEU A 129 -16.50 -4.87 -15.90
N GLU A 130 -17.65 -4.38 -16.34
CA GLU A 130 -18.38 -4.92 -17.50
C GLU A 130 -17.52 -4.81 -18.77
N LEU A 131 -16.85 -3.68 -18.97
CA LEU A 131 -15.94 -3.48 -20.09
C LEU A 131 -14.73 -4.42 -20.02
N PHE A 132 -14.15 -4.60 -18.83
CA PHE A 132 -13.04 -5.54 -18.62
C PHE A 132 -13.46 -6.99 -18.89
N ALA A 133 -14.69 -7.37 -18.52
CA ALA A 133 -15.23 -8.70 -18.79
C ALA A 133 -15.50 -8.93 -20.29
N GLN A 134 -15.99 -7.93 -21.01
CA GLN A 134 -16.17 -7.99 -22.48
C GLN A 134 -14.85 -8.23 -23.20
N GLU A 135 -13.77 -7.61 -22.72
CA GLU A 135 -12.41 -7.75 -23.25
C GLU A 135 -11.61 -8.93 -22.68
N GLN A 136 -12.30 -9.81 -21.94
CA GLN A 136 -11.75 -11.04 -21.33
C GLN A 136 -10.57 -10.78 -20.36
N LEU A 137 -10.49 -9.59 -19.78
CA LEU A 137 -9.51 -9.25 -18.75
C LEU A 137 -9.89 -9.81 -17.38
N CYS A 138 -11.18 -10.05 -17.17
CA CYS A 138 -11.71 -10.69 -15.99
C CYS A 138 -12.96 -11.51 -16.32
N THR A 139 -13.45 -12.30 -15.36
CA THR A 139 -14.74 -12.97 -15.50
C THR A 139 -15.89 -11.96 -15.43
N VAL A 140 -17.05 -12.35 -15.96
CA VAL A 140 -18.30 -11.61 -15.72
C VAL A 140 -18.58 -11.56 -14.21
N PRO A 141 -19.06 -10.43 -13.67
CA PRO A 141 -19.48 -10.34 -12.28
C PRO A 141 -20.53 -11.39 -11.91
N VAL A 142 -20.30 -12.08 -10.80
CA VAL A 142 -21.22 -13.08 -10.24
C VAL A 142 -21.73 -12.58 -8.91
N LYS A 143 -23.06 -12.61 -8.72
CA LYS A 143 -23.66 -12.29 -7.42
C LYS A 143 -23.44 -13.44 -6.44
N VAL A 144 -22.80 -13.12 -5.32
CA VAL A 144 -22.60 -13.97 -4.15
C VAL A 144 -23.46 -13.41 -3.01
N GLN A 145 -23.57 -14.13 -1.90
CA GLN A 145 -24.38 -13.73 -0.74
C GLN A 145 -23.97 -12.33 -0.22
N GLY A 146 -24.67 -11.27 -0.65
CA GLY A 146 -24.44 -9.89 -0.20
C GLY A 146 -23.31 -9.11 -0.89
N TYR A 147 -22.64 -9.68 -1.90
CA TYR A 147 -21.58 -9.02 -2.67
C TYR A 147 -21.48 -9.59 -4.10
N HIS A 148 -20.71 -8.95 -4.97
CA HIS A 148 -20.37 -9.46 -6.30
C HIS A 148 -18.91 -9.91 -6.35
N SER A 149 -18.62 -10.96 -7.11
CA SER A 149 -17.26 -11.46 -7.30
C SER A 149 -16.87 -11.48 -8.78
N VAL A 150 -15.63 -11.09 -9.05
CA VAL A 150 -14.97 -11.15 -10.36
C VAL A 150 -13.59 -11.77 -10.18
N GLU A 151 -13.14 -12.58 -11.14
CA GLU A 151 -11.79 -13.16 -11.13
C GLU A 151 -10.95 -12.63 -12.30
N ILE A 152 -9.72 -12.22 -12.02
CA ILE A 152 -8.67 -11.97 -13.02
C ILE A 152 -7.81 -13.23 -13.05
N LYS A 153 -8.18 -14.17 -13.93
CA LYS A 153 -7.61 -15.53 -13.95
C LYS A 153 -6.10 -15.55 -14.13
N ASP A 154 -5.59 -14.77 -15.08
CA ASP A 154 -4.17 -14.72 -15.42
C ASP A 154 -3.32 -14.17 -14.26
N ALA A 155 -3.90 -13.33 -13.41
CA ALA A 155 -3.25 -12.80 -12.21
C ALA A 155 -3.47 -13.68 -10.97
N GLY A 156 -4.37 -14.66 -11.03
CA GLY A 156 -4.79 -15.43 -9.86
C GLY A 156 -5.38 -14.56 -8.75
N VAL A 157 -6.18 -13.55 -9.12
CA VAL A 157 -6.80 -12.58 -8.18
C VAL A 157 -8.33 -12.66 -8.25
N LEU A 158 -8.98 -12.63 -7.09
CA LEU A 158 -10.43 -12.42 -6.96
C LEU A 158 -10.72 -11.02 -6.41
N ILE A 159 -11.67 -10.33 -7.02
CA ILE A 159 -12.23 -9.06 -6.56
C ILE A 159 -13.63 -9.34 -6.02
N ALA A 160 -13.85 -9.09 -4.74
CA ALA A 160 -15.14 -9.12 -4.08
C ALA A 160 -15.59 -7.68 -3.76
N TYR A 161 -16.80 -7.28 -4.14
CA TYR A 161 -17.22 -5.90 -3.98
C TYR A 161 -18.73 -5.73 -3.70
N ASN A 162 -19.09 -4.64 -3.04
CA ASN A 162 -20.46 -4.20 -2.80
C ASN A 162 -20.53 -2.66 -2.69
N ASP A 163 -21.68 -2.10 -2.31
CA ASP A 163 -21.80 -0.64 -2.14
C ASP A 163 -20.98 -0.14 -0.95
N GLY A 164 -19.75 0.28 -1.23
CA GLY A 164 -18.79 0.86 -0.28
C GLY A 164 -17.46 0.12 -0.18
N THR A 165 -17.40 -1.18 -0.50
CA THR A 165 -16.22 -2.02 -0.28
C THR A 165 -15.74 -2.70 -1.55
N LEU A 166 -14.42 -2.65 -1.79
CA LEU A 166 -13.70 -3.52 -2.70
C LEU A 166 -12.66 -4.29 -1.90
N LEU A 167 -12.69 -5.62 -1.97
CA LEU A 167 -11.70 -6.53 -1.43
C LEU A 167 -11.06 -7.34 -2.57
N GLY A 168 -9.79 -7.08 -2.85
CA GLY A 168 -8.99 -7.91 -3.75
C GLY A 168 -8.21 -8.95 -2.96
N VAL A 169 -8.24 -10.21 -3.38
CA VAL A 169 -7.51 -11.31 -2.74
C VAL A 169 -6.67 -12.03 -3.78
N TYR A 170 -5.38 -12.13 -3.52
CA TYR A 170 -4.49 -12.96 -4.32
C TYR A 170 -4.67 -14.42 -3.89
N GLY A 171 -4.86 -15.35 -4.82
CA GLY A 171 -4.86 -16.79 -4.55
C GLY A 171 -3.84 -17.55 -5.37
N GLY A 172 -3.19 -16.90 -6.35
CA GLY A 172 -2.23 -17.51 -7.28
C GLY A 172 -2.84 -18.46 -8.32
N SER A 173 -4.08 -18.93 -8.12
CA SER A 173 -4.83 -19.75 -9.08
C SER A 173 -6.32 -19.77 -8.75
N SER A 174 -7.17 -20.08 -9.74
CA SER A 174 -8.62 -20.23 -9.56
C SER A 174 -8.99 -21.29 -8.51
N GLU A 175 -8.25 -22.40 -8.45
CA GLU A 175 -8.52 -23.49 -7.48
C GLU A 175 -8.31 -23.01 -6.03
N GLN A 176 -7.25 -22.24 -5.79
CA GLN A 176 -6.98 -21.68 -4.47
C GLN A 176 -7.99 -20.58 -4.12
N LEU A 177 -8.37 -19.74 -5.08
CA LEU A 177 -9.42 -18.73 -4.87
C LEU A 177 -10.76 -19.37 -4.49
N GLN A 178 -11.13 -20.49 -5.12
CA GLN A 178 -12.33 -21.23 -4.76
C GLN A 178 -12.27 -21.77 -3.33
N LYS A 179 -11.10 -22.24 -2.87
CA LYS A 179 -10.87 -22.67 -1.48
C LYS A 179 -10.97 -21.50 -0.49
N LEU A 180 -10.58 -20.29 -0.90
CA LEU A 180 -10.65 -19.08 -0.09
C LEU A 180 -12.06 -18.46 -0.05
N GLN A 181 -12.97 -18.84 -0.94
CA GLN A 181 -14.32 -18.24 -1.05
C GLN A 181 -15.07 -18.12 0.30
N PRO A 182 -15.09 -19.14 1.19
CA PRO A 182 -15.76 -19.02 2.49
C PRO A 182 -15.13 -17.95 3.38
N ALA A 183 -13.79 -17.84 3.39
CA ALA A 183 -13.08 -16.81 4.13
C ALA A 183 -13.35 -15.41 3.56
N ILE A 184 -13.37 -15.27 2.23
CA ILE A 184 -13.71 -14.02 1.54
C ILE A 184 -15.14 -13.59 1.87
N THR A 185 -16.10 -14.52 1.82
CA THR A 185 -17.50 -14.24 2.20
C THR A 185 -17.59 -13.78 3.65
N ALA A 186 -16.88 -14.45 4.57
CA ALA A 186 -16.86 -14.07 5.98
C ALA A 186 -16.33 -12.64 6.17
N LEU A 187 -15.26 -12.26 5.47
CA LEU A 187 -14.71 -10.90 5.52
C LEU A 187 -15.68 -9.86 4.93
N MET A 188 -16.31 -10.14 3.79
CA MET A 188 -17.27 -9.23 3.17
C MET A 188 -18.54 -8.99 4.01
N GLN A 189 -18.85 -9.90 4.94
CA GLN A 189 -20.05 -9.85 5.77
C GLN A 189 -19.76 -9.54 7.25
N GLN A 190 -18.49 -9.43 7.66
CA GLN A 190 -18.18 -9.33 9.07
C GLN A 190 -18.63 -7.98 9.67
N PRO A 191 -19.11 -7.98 10.92
CA PRO A 191 -19.48 -6.77 11.62
C PRO A 191 -18.26 -5.99 12.13
N ALA A 192 -18.48 -4.73 12.50
CA ALA A 192 -17.44 -3.81 12.97
C ALA A 192 -16.62 -4.34 14.16
N ASP A 193 -17.24 -5.06 15.10
CA ASP A 193 -16.61 -5.62 16.30
C ASP A 193 -15.68 -6.82 16.01
N LYS A 194 -15.76 -7.40 14.81
CA LYS A 194 -14.82 -8.44 14.34
C LYS A 194 -13.75 -7.88 13.40
N SER A 195 -13.95 -6.66 12.91
CA SER A 195 -13.05 -6.00 11.99
C SER A 195 -11.80 -5.42 12.66
N ILE A 196 -10.94 -4.78 11.87
CA ILE A 196 -9.72 -4.10 12.31
C ILE A 196 -9.98 -3.05 13.41
N HIS A 197 -11.21 -2.53 13.53
CA HIS A 197 -11.60 -1.63 14.61
C HIS A 197 -11.53 -2.25 16.02
N ALA A 198 -11.55 -3.59 16.12
CA ALA A 198 -11.31 -4.28 17.39
C ALA A 198 -9.82 -4.48 17.71
N ASN A 199 -8.91 -4.20 16.76
CA ASN A 199 -7.49 -4.19 17.05
C ASN A 199 -7.11 -2.93 17.83
N LYS A 200 -6.62 -3.10 19.07
CA LYS A 200 -6.30 -2.00 19.99
C LYS A 200 -5.28 -0.98 19.45
N HIS A 201 -4.49 -1.33 18.43
CA HIS A 201 -3.44 -0.49 17.86
C HIS A 201 -3.82 0.17 16.54
N PHE A 202 -4.97 -0.16 15.95
CA PHE A 202 -5.36 0.35 14.63
C PHE A 202 -5.47 1.89 14.61
N THR A 203 -6.13 2.48 15.61
CA THR A 203 -6.22 3.94 15.73
C THR A 203 -4.85 4.58 15.88
N SER A 204 -3.95 3.97 16.66
CA SER A 204 -2.57 4.45 16.84
C SER A 204 -1.73 4.35 15.56
N MET A 205 -1.98 3.34 14.72
CA MET A 205 -1.40 3.23 13.38
C MET A 205 -1.85 4.39 12.50
N LEU A 206 -3.16 4.70 12.48
CA LEU A 206 -3.69 5.78 11.64
C LEU A 206 -3.20 7.17 12.06
N GLN A 207 -2.88 7.37 13.33
CA GLN A 207 -2.31 8.62 13.85
C GLN A 207 -0.83 8.81 13.51
N GLN A 208 -0.12 7.78 13.03
CA GLN A 208 1.27 7.92 12.60
C GLN A 208 1.38 8.89 11.42
N LYS A 209 2.49 9.62 11.38
CA LYS A 209 2.81 10.53 10.27
C LYS A 209 3.49 9.71 9.20
N GLY A 210 2.80 9.38 8.11
CA GLY A 210 3.37 8.50 7.08
C GLY A 210 2.57 8.51 5.80
N ASP A 211 3.30 8.45 4.68
CA ASP A 211 2.75 8.10 3.37
C ASP A 211 2.35 6.61 3.35
N ILE A 212 3.10 5.80 4.08
CA ILE A 212 2.81 4.39 4.38
C ILE A 212 2.80 4.24 5.90
N ARG A 213 1.76 3.61 6.46
CA ARG A 213 1.66 3.31 7.91
C ARG A 213 1.50 1.82 8.08
N LEU A 214 2.20 1.25 9.05
CA LEU A 214 2.33 -0.19 9.23
C LEU A 214 1.82 -0.61 10.60
N LEU A 215 1.06 -1.71 10.62
CA LEU A 215 0.74 -2.50 11.79
C LEU A 215 1.12 -3.94 11.47
N ALA A 216 2.11 -4.49 12.17
CA ALA A 216 2.66 -5.79 11.82
C ALA A 216 3.14 -6.57 13.04
N THR A 217 3.38 -7.85 12.85
CA THR A 217 4.15 -8.68 13.77
C THR A 217 5.60 -8.78 13.28
N PRO A 218 6.58 -9.06 14.16
CA PRO A 218 7.97 -9.27 13.75
C PRO A 218 8.15 -10.32 12.64
N ASP A 219 7.25 -11.29 12.55
CA ASP A 219 7.28 -12.35 11.53
C ASP A 219 6.92 -11.88 10.12
N ALA A 220 6.32 -10.70 9.98
CA ALA A 220 6.05 -10.09 8.68
C ALA A 220 7.29 -9.39 8.07
N LEU A 221 8.34 -9.18 8.86
CA LEU A 221 9.53 -8.47 8.40
C LEU A 221 10.47 -9.40 7.62
N PRO A 222 11.25 -8.85 6.66
CA PRO A 222 12.31 -9.61 6.00
C PRO A 222 13.24 -10.29 7.01
N MET A 223 13.74 -11.49 6.69
CA MET A 223 14.56 -12.28 7.62
C MET A 223 15.78 -11.51 8.13
N ASP A 224 16.43 -10.72 7.26
CA ASP A 224 17.60 -9.92 7.61
C ASP A 224 17.27 -8.81 8.62
N VAL A 225 16.06 -8.26 8.55
CA VAL A 225 15.58 -7.24 9.51
C VAL A 225 15.20 -7.90 10.83
N ARG A 226 14.44 -9.01 10.78
CA ARG A 226 14.01 -9.76 11.96
C ARG A 226 15.21 -10.29 12.76
N GLY A 227 16.26 -10.73 12.08
CA GLY A 227 17.49 -11.21 12.70
C GLY A 227 18.23 -10.15 13.51
N VAL A 228 18.11 -8.88 13.13
CA VAL A 228 18.83 -7.76 13.77
C VAL A 228 18.01 -7.07 14.86
N LEU A 229 16.69 -6.88 14.67
CA LEU A 229 15.86 -6.07 15.57
C LEU A 229 15.17 -6.86 16.69
N ASN A 230 15.38 -8.18 16.76
CA ASN A 230 15.01 -9.13 17.83
C ASN A 230 13.88 -8.67 18.79
N TRP A 231 12.65 -8.62 18.28
CA TRP A 231 11.47 -8.35 19.09
C TRP A 231 10.87 -9.63 19.67
N PRO A 232 10.30 -9.60 20.90
CA PRO A 232 9.60 -10.74 21.47
C PRO A 232 8.46 -11.22 20.58
N HIS A 233 8.23 -12.54 20.53
CA HIS A 233 7.06 -13.11 19.86
C HIS A 233 5.75 -12.51 20.39
N GLY A 234 4.79 -12.32 19.50
CA GLY A 234 3.50 -11.71 19.83
C GLY A 234 3.51 -10.19 19.98
N THR A 235 4.67 -9.54 19.87
CA THR A 235 4.75 -8.08 19.79
C THR A 235 3.98 -7.58 18.56
N GLN A 236 3.13 -6.58 18.75
CA GLN A 236 2.61 -5.78 17.65
C GLN A 236 3.54 -4.59 17.43
N LEU A 237 3.83 -4.29 16.18
CA LEU A 237 4.71 -3.23 15.76
C LEU A 237 3.90 -2.15 15.05
N LEU A 238 4.20 -0.90 15.37
CA LEU A 238 3.77 0.25 14.58
C LEU A 238 4.95 0.78 13.80
N GLY A 239 4.74 1.11 12.54
CA GLY A 239 5.75 1.74 11.72
C GLY A 239 5.16 2.72 10.74
N TYR A 240 6.02 3.51 10.11
CA TYR A 240 5.64 4.33 8.98
C TYR A 240 6.83 4.65 8.10
N VAL A 241 6.55 5.04 6.86
CA VAL A 241 7.52 5.59 5.91
C VAL A 241 7.05 6.97 5.45
N LEU A 242 7.99 7.90 5.40
CA LEU A 242 7.83 9.26 4.90
C LEU A 242 8.84 9.52 3.79
N PHE A 243 8.33 10.06 2.69
CA PHE A 243 9.14 10.57 1.59
C PHE A 243 9.09 12.10 1.59
N GLU A 244 10.24 12.71 1.81
CA GLU A 244 10.44 14.15 1.84
C GLU A 244 11.53 14.54 0.84
N ASN A 245 11.76 15.84 0.68
CA ASN A 245 12.79 16.32 -0.23
C ASN A 245 14.18 15.88 0.26
N GLY A 246 14.85 15.10 -0.58
CA GLY A 246 16.15 14.48 -0.29
C GLY A 246 16.19 13.55 0.92
N ARG A 247 15.05 13.10 1.45
CA ARG A 247 15.02 12.26 2.66
C ARG A 247 13.94 11.18 2.60
N ILE A 248 14.33 9.95 2.91
CA ILE A 248 13.45 8.84 3.23
C ILE A 248 13.59 8.60 4.72
N TYR A 249 12.48 8.62 5.45
CA TYR A 249 12.47 8.31 6.86
C TYR A 249 11.50 7.15 7.11
N ALA A 250 11.96 6.13 7.80
CA ALA A 250 11.14 5.03 8.27
C ALA A 250 11.34 4.82 9.76
N THR A 251 10.28 4.43 10.46
CA THR A 251 10.37 4.00 11.86
C THR A 251 9.62 2.70 12.05
N LEU A 252 10.09 1.91 13.01
CA LEU A 252 9.44 0.70 13.47
C LEU A 252 9.60 0.61 14.99
N GLN A 253 8.49 0.46 15.71
CA GLN A 253 8.48 0.43 17.16
C GLN A 253 7.49 -0.61 17.70
N SER A 254 7.72 -1.08 18.91
CA SER A 254 6.69 -1.80 19.67
C SER A 254 5.47 -0.90 19.86
N ALA A 255 4.29 -1.43 19.55
CA ALA A 255 3.03 -0.69 19.55
C ALA A 255 2.60 -0.24 20.96
N ASP A 256 3.05 -0.95 22.00
CA ASP A 256 2.79 -0.61 23.41
C ASP A 256 3.86 0.34 24.00
N PHE A 257 4.92 0.67 23.25
CA PHE A 257 5.99 1.56 23.71
C PHE A 257 5.57 3.04 23.68
N LYS A 258 5.75 3.73 24.81
CA LYS A 258 5.40 5.16 24.99
C LYS A 258 6.56 6.02 25.50
N GLY A 259 7.76 5.46 25.59
CA GLY A 259 8.94 6.16 26.10
C GLY A 259 9.81 6.75 25.00
N ASP A 260 10.94 7.30 25.44
CA ASP A 260 12.04 7.70 24.57
C ASP A 260 13.07 6.56 24.45
N THR A 261 13.73 6.49 23.30
CA THR A 261 14.86 5.58 23.09
C THR A 261 16.09 6.08 23.83
N LYS A 262 16.98 5.16 24.21
CA LYS A 262 18.26 5.49 24.88
C LYS A 262 19.44 5.54 23.91
N GLU A 263 19.17 5.88 22.66
CA GLU A 263 20.15 5.93 21.58
C GLU A 263 21.27 6.95 21.84
N ASP A 264 22.47 6.64 21.33
CA ASP A 264 23.59 7.58 21.36
C ASP A 264 23.27 8.77 20.44
N ASN A 265 23.57 9.98 20.89
CA ASN A 265 23.41 11.18 20.08
C ASN A 265 24.53 11.31 19.03
N GLN A 266 25.69 10.69 19.27
CA GLN A 266 26.79 10.72 18.31
C GLN A 266 26.72 9.50 17.37
N PRO A 267 26.71 9.71 16.04
CA PRO A 267 26.71 8.60 15.10
C PRO A 267 28.04 7.85 15.12
N PHE A 268 27.96 6.53 15.16
CA PHE A 268 29.07 5.61 14.98
C PHE A 268 29.27 5.31 13.48
N HIS A 269 30.51 5.50 13.01
CA HIS A 269 30.92 5.29 11.63
C HIS A 269 31.89 4.09 11.55
N PRO A 270 31.41 2.87 11.24
CA PRO A 270 32.27 1.69 11.19
C PRO A 270 33.27 1.80 10.03
N LYS A 271 34.55 1.50 10.32
CA LYS A 271 35.65 1.64 9.35
C LYS A 271 35.94 0.38 8.56
N ASN A 272 35.34 -0.74 8.93
CA ASN A 272 35.52 -2.03 8.27
C ASN A 272 34.35 -2.96 8.61
N SER A 273 34.23 -4.08 7.88
CA SER A 273 33.13 -5.04 8.04
C SER A 273 33.08 -5.64 9.45
N ARG A 274 34.22 -5.77 10.14
CA ARG A 274 34.27 -6.30 11.51
C ARG A 274 33.61 -5.34 12.52
N GLU A 275 33.90 -4.05 12.42
CA GLU A 275 33.25 -3.02 13.26
C GLU A 275 31.74 -2.94 12.99
N LEU A 276 31.33 -2.99 11.71
CA LEU A 276 29.90 -3.04 11.36
C LEU A 276 29.23 -4.28 11.95
N GLN A 277 29.84 -5.47 11.82
CA GLN A 277 29.32 -6.71 12.41
C GLN A 277 29.21 -6.62 13.94
N GLN A 278 30.18 -6.01 14.63
CA GLN A 278 30.12 -5.81 16.08
C GLN A 278 28.99 -4.86 16.49
N ALA A 279 28.75 -3.81 15.71
CA ALA A 279 27.63 -2.90 15.93
C ALA A 279 26.29 -3.63 15.71
N MET A 280 26.15 -4.40 14.63
CA MET A 280 24.96 -5.22 14.36
C MET A 280 24.71 -6.26 15.46
N LEU A 281 25.75 -6.94 15.97
CA LEU A 281 25.63 -7.86 17.11
C LEU A 281 25.15 -7.13 18.37
N SER A 282 25.61 -5.91 18.61
CA SER A 282 25.14 -5.10 19.74
C SER A 282 23.65 -4.75 19.61
N MET A 283 23.19 -4.44 18.38
CA MET A 283 21.78 -4.22 18.07
C MET A 283 20.94 -5.48 18.33
N MET A 284 21.42 -6.65 17.92
CA MET A 284 20.76 -7.94 18.17
C MET A 284 20.56 -8.24 19.66
N HIS A 285 21.47 -7.73 20.50
CA HIS A 285 21.36 -7.79 21.95
C HIS A 285 20.47 -6.68 22.55
N GLY A 286 19.78 -5.90 21.72
CA GLY A 286 18.87 -4.84 22.13
C GLY A 286 19.56 -3.63 22.75
N ARG A 287 20.88 -3.46 22.55
CA ARG A 287 21.62 -2.29 23.04
C ARG A 287 21.27 -1.08 22.17
N PRO A 288 21.29 0.14 22.75
CA PRO A 288 21.10 1.34 21.95
C PRO A 288 22.19 1.48 20.89
N PHE A 289 21.80 2.00 19.73
CA PHE A 289 22.67 2.13 18.56
C PHE A 289 22.36 3.43 17.81
N ASN A 290 23.38 3.97 17.15
CA ASN A 290 23.27 5.05 16.19
C ASN A 290 24.42 4.85 15.19
N ILE A 291 24.14 4.17 14.08
CA ILE A 291 25.11 3.85 13.04
C ILE A 291 24.83 4.79 11.87
N SER A 292 25.86 5.47 11.38
CA SER A 292 25.79 6.26 10.16
C SER A 292 26.83 5.81 9.16
N LEU A 293 26.45 5.80 7.89
CA LEU A 293 27.28 5.41 6.76
C LEU A 293 27.13 6.45 5.65
N THR A 294 28.23 7.06 5.24
CA THR A 294 28.26 7.86 4.01
C THR A 294 28.27 6.95 2.77
N SER A 295 28.07 7.53 1.57
CA SER A 295 28.28 6.78 0.32
C SER A 295 29.69 6.18 0.23
N ASP A 296 30.73 6.90 0.64
CA ASP A 296 32.11 6.38 0.64
C ASP A 296 32.28 5.19 1.59
N GLU A 297 31.67 5.25 2.78
CA GLU A 297 31.71 4.16 3.75
C GLU A 297 30.92 2.95 3.25
N LEU A 298 29.74 3.17 2.65
CA LEU A 298 28.94 2.12 2.00
C LEU A 298 29.73 1.42 0.88
N LEU A 299 30.36 2.18 -0.01
CA LEU A 299 31.17 1.65 -1.10
C LEU A 299 32.38 0.86 -0.60
N THR A 300 32.99 1.29 0.51
CA THR A 300 34.11 0.61 1.15
C THR A 300 33.66 -0.70 1.78
N LEU A 301 32.60 -0.68 2.59
CA LEU A 301 32.10 -1.85 3.32
C LEU A 301 31.53 -2.94 2.41
N SER A 302 31.00 -2.55 1.25
CA SER A 302 30.49 -3.47 0.21
C SER A 302 31.58 -3.94 -0.77
N ASN A 303 32.81 -3.45 -0.66
CA ASN A 303 33.89 -3.66 -1.63
C ASN A 303 33.52 -3.26 -3.08
N LEU A 304 32.51 -2.40 -3.25
CA LEU A 304 31.93 -2.15 -4.57
C LEU A 304 32.86 -1.36 -5.49
N ARG A 305 33.78 -0.55 -4.93
CA ARG A 305 34.84 0.12 -5.71
C ARG A 305 35.73 -0.89 -6.42
N VAL A 306 36.14 -1.95 -5.70
CA VAL A 306 36.96 -3.03 -6.27
C VAL A 306 36.14 -3.79 -7.32
N LEU A 307 34.89 -4.11 -7.02
CA LEU A 307 34.01 -4.78 -7.98
C LEU A 307 33.82 -3.97 -9.27
N MET A 308 33.70 -2.64 -9.18
CA MET A 308 33.66 -1.77 -10.35
C MET A 308 34.95 -1.79 -11.19
N GLU A 309 36.12 -2.02 -10.59
CA GLU A 309 37.37 -2.14 -11.35
C GLU A 309 37.45 -3.44 -12.17
N TYR A 310 36.88 -4.54 -11.64
CA TYR A 310 37.00 -5.87 -12.25
C TYR A 310 35.76 -6.32 -13.04
N ALA A 311 34.59 -5.72 -12.79
CA ALA A 311 33.30 -6.16 -13.31
C ALA A 311 32.36 -4.97 -13.57
N SER A 312 32.90 -3.87 -14.12
CA SER A 312 32.14 -2.65 -14.46
C SER A 312 31.06 -2.85 -15.53
N ASP A 313 31.18 -3.90 -16.32
CA ASP A 313 30.25 -4.31 -17.35
C ASP A 313 29.04 -5.08 -16.79
N GLU A 314 29.12 -5.62 -15.58
CA GLU A 314 28.00 -6.26 -14.89
C GLU A 314 26.95 -5.21 -14.50
N PRO A 315 25.73 -5.27 -15.07
CA PRO A 315 24.69 -4.27 -14.83
C PRO A 315 24.35 -4.11 -13.35
N GLU A 316 24.28 -5.21 -12.59
CA GLU A 316 23.93 -5.21 -11.17
C GLU A 316 24.94 -4.42 -10.33
N ILE A 317 26.23 -4.56 -10.63
CA ILE A 317 27.33 -3.88 -9.92
C ILE A 317 27.28 -2.39 -10.22
N LYS A 318 27.13 -2.02 -11.50
CA LYS A 318 26.98 -0.63 -11.94
C LYS A 318 25.76 0.04 -11.32
N ASN A 319 24.63 -0.66 -11.27
CA ASN A 319 23.37 -0.14 -10.74
C ASN A 319 23.47 0.10 -9.23
N LEU A 320 24.01 -0.87 -8.48
CA LEU A 320 24.24 -0.73 -7.05
C LEU A 320 25.20 0.44 -6.76
N TYR A 321 26.25 0.60 -7.57
CA TYR A 321 27.20 1.70 -7.43
C TYR A 321 26.52 3.06 -7.64
N GLN A 322 25.76 3.20 -8.73
CA GLN A 322 25.00 4.42 -9.02
C GLN A 322 23.97 4.75 -7.93
N MET A 323 23.33 3.74 -7.36
CA MET A 323 22.38 3.93 -6.25
C MET A 323 23.10 4.43 -4.99
N ILE A 324 24.21 3.81 -4.59
CA ILE A 324 24.97 4.24 -3.41
C ILE A 324 25.51 5.66 -3.60
N MET A 325 25.96 6.02 -4.80
CA MET A 325 26.42 7.38 -5.10
C MET A 325 25.34 8.46 -5.01
N LYS A 326 24.04 8.11 -4.99
CA LYS A 326 22.96 9.05 -4.73
C LYS A 326 22.74 9.31 -3.23
N ILE A 327 23.28 8.46 -2.36
CA ILE A 327 23.13 8.56 -0.90
C ILE A 327 24.23 9.49 -0.37
N GLU A 328 23.83 10.49 0.40
CA GLU A 328 24.74 11.27 1.24
C GLU A 328 25.01 10.52 2.54
N GLU A 329 23.93 10.09 3.20
CA GLU A 329 23.97 9.43 4.50
C GLU A 329 22.87 8.37 4.61
N LEU A 330 23.24 7.19 5.11
CA LEU A 330 22.33 6.19 5.63
C LEU A 330 22.52 6.13 7.14
N ASN A 331 21.47 6.43 7.90
CA ASN A 331 21.47 6.39 9.36
C ASN A 331 20.48 5.35 9.88
N LEU A 332 20.94 4.54 10.82
CA LEU A 332 20.13 3.57 11.56
C LEU A 332 20.35 3.81 13.05
N ARG A 333 19.32 4.26 13.76
CA ARG A 333 19.40 4.60 15.20
C ARG A 333 18.20 4.10 15.98
N GLY A 334 18.40 3.73 17.23
CA GLY A 334 17.33 3.17 18.05
C GLY A 334 17.81 2.33 19.22
N ASP A 335 16.88 1.56 19.75
CA ASP A 335 17.12 0.48 20.71
C ASP A 335 16.10 -0.65 20.50
N LYS A 336 16.01 -1.57 21.46
CA LYS A 336 15.06 -2.70 21.43
C LYS A 336 13.57 -2.32 21.27
N ASN A 337 13.18 -1.07 21.54
CA ASN A 337 11.79 -0.64 21.51
C ASN A 337 11.39 0.10 20.23
N ARG A 338 12.30 0.89 19.68
CA ARG A 338 12.09 1.69 18.46
C ARG A 338 13.38 1.77 17.66
N THR A 339 13.23 1.62 16.36
CA THR A 339 14.29 1.78 15.36
C THR A 339 13.86 2.79 14.32
N ASN A 340 14.73 3.74 14.03
CA ASN A 340 14.56 4.73 12.99
C ASN A 340 15.61 4.48 11.91
N PHE A 341 15.15 4.49 10.66
CA PHE A 341 15.97 4.36 9.47
C PHE A 341 15.81 5.63 8.65
N THR A 342 16.92 6.29 8.33
CA THR A 342 16.92 7.51 7.53
C THR A 342 17.90 7.35 6.37
N ILE A 343 17.43 7.59 5.15
CA ILE A 343 18.29 7.81 3.99
C ILE A 343 18.21 9.27 3.62
N VAL A 344 19.37 9.89 3.49
CA VAL A 344 19.53 11.26 3.05
C VAL A 344 20.20 11.22 1.67
N LEU A 345 19.55 11.77 0.65
CA LEU A 345 19.99 11.74 -0.74
C LEU A 345 20.73 13.03 -1.10
N ASN A 346 21.69 12.98 -2.02
CA ASN A 346 22.48 14.14 -2.43
C ASN A 346 21.62 15.28 -3.01
N GLU A 347 20.58 14.95 -3.79
CA GLU A 347 19.62 15.95 -4.29
C GLU A 347 18.57 16.26 -3.21
N LYS A 348 18.63 17.49 -2.68
CA LYS A 348 17.82 17.93 -1.53
C LYS A 348 16.52 18.62 -1.89
N LYS A 349 16.38 19.08 -3.13
CA LYS A 349 15.25 19.90 -3.56
C LYS A 349 14.12 19.06 -4.15
N GLU A 350 14.43 17.83 -4.57
CA GLU A 350 13.46 16.90 -5.12
C GLU A 350 13.00 15.87 -4.08
N ASN A 351 11.72 15.49 -4.14
CA ASN A 351 11.18 14.45 -3.26
C ASN A 351 11.93 13.13 -3.46
N ALA A 352 12.30 12.47 -2.37
CA ALA A 352 13.06 11.21 -2.43
C ALA A 352 12.30 10.09 -3.17
N LEU A 353 10.97 10.05 -3.09
CA LEU A 353 10.19 9.04 -3.82
C LEU A 353 10.28 9.23 -5.34
N LYS A 354 10.21 10.49 -5.81
CA LYS A 354 10.42 10.81 -7.23
C LYS A 354 11.82 10.40 -7.69
N GLN A 355 12.85 10.71 -6.90
CA GLN A 355 14.22 10.30 -7.22
C GLN A 355 14.37 8.76 -7.33
N LEU A 356 13.68 7.99 -6.46
CA LEU A 356 13.64 6.52 -6.55
C LEU A 356 12.92 6.04 -7.81
N VAL A 357 11.77 6.63 -8.14
CA VAL A 357 10.99 6.28 -9.33
C VAL A 357 11.78 6.59 -10.61
N ASP A 358 12.42 7.76 -10.69
CA ASP A 358 13.22 8.14 -11.85
C ASP A 358 14.47 7.26 -11.99
N PHE A 359 15.07 6.84 -10.87
CA PHE A 359 16.13 5.84 -10.91
C PHE A 359 15.60 4.49 -11.41
N ALA A 360 14.43 4.05 -10.96
CA ALA A 360 13.83 2.78 -11.40
C ALA A 360 13.48 2.78 -12.90
N LYS A 361 13.05 3.93 -13.46
CA LYS A 361 12.76 4.08 -14.89
C LYS A 361 13.97 3.78 -15.78
N LEU A 362 15.20 4.02 -15.30
CA LEU A 362 16.43 3.66 -16.04
C LEU A 362 16.53 2.16 -16.35
N PHE A 363 15.84 1.30 -15.59
CA PHE A 363 15.88 -0.15 -15.75
C PHE A 363 14.69 -0.73 -16.51
N ALA A 364 13.62 0.06 -16.68
CA ALA A 364 12.41 -0.37 -17.40
C ALA A 364 12.55 -0.24 -18.93
N GLY A 365 13.74 0.13 -19.45
CA GLY A 365 13.96 0.38 -20.87
C GLY A 365 13.35 1.69 -21.39
N SER A 366 12.76 2.49 -20.50
CA SER A 366 12.21 3.81 -20.80
C SER A 366 13.36 4.84 -20.85
N ASN A 367 14.14 4.85 -21.92
CA ASN A 367 15.02 5.99 -22.18
C ASN A 367 14.19 7.19 -22.65
N PRO A 368 14.48 8.43 -22.18
CA PRO A 368 13.96 9.64 -22.79
C PRO A 368 14.50 9.85 -24.22
#